data_AF-A0A179ULK6-F1
#
_entry.id   AF-A0A179ULK6-F1
#
_cell.length_a   1.000
_cell.length_b   1.000
_cell.length_c   1.000
_cell.angle_alpha   90.00
_cell.angle_beta   90.00
_cell.angle_gamma   90.00
#
_symmetry.space_group_name_H-M   'P 1'
#
loop_
_entity.id
_entity.type
_entity.pdbx_description
1 polymer ?
#
loop_
_entity_poly.entity_id
_entity_poly.type
_entity_poly.pdbx_seq_one_letter_code
_entity_poly.pdbx_strand_id
1 'polypeptide(L)'
;MNSFRFARAALRASPSAFRAPLQRRGYADAVADKIKLSLVLPHESIYKSTDVVQVNIPAESGVMGVLANHVPSIEQLKPGLVEIIEESGGTKQFFLSGGFAIVQPDSQLSINAVEGFPLDQFSAEAVKAQIAEAQKIANGSGSEQDIAEAKIELEVLESLEAALK
;
A
#
# COMPACT_ATOMS: atom_id res chain seq x y z
N MET A 1 -75.32 65.40 3.83
CA MET A 1 -75.24 64.02 3.30
C MET A 1 -74.55 64.07 1.95
N ASN A 2 -73.27 63.68 1.86
CA ASN A 2 -72.73 62.86 0.77
C ASN A 2 -71.24 62.63 0.96
N SER A 3 -70.85 61.42 0.60
CA SER A 3 -69.76 60.62 1.12
C SER A 3 -68.46 60.83 0.36
N PHE A 4 -67.36 61.03 1.10
CA PHE A 4 -66.00 60.91 0.56
C PHE A 4 -65.71 59.43 0.27
N ARG A 5 -65.58 59.08 -1.01
CA ARG A 5 -65.08 57.76 -1.44
C ARG A 5 -63.55 57.78 -1.47
N PHE A 6 -62.91 57.14 -0.49
CA PHE A 6 -61.49 56.83 -0.53
C PHE A 6 -61.26 55.60 -1.42
N ALA A 7 -60.54 55.78 -2.53
CA ALA A 7 -60.05 54.67 -3.34
C ALA A 7 -58.82 54.05 -2.65
N ARG A 8 -58.94 52.80 -2.17
CA ARG A 8 -57.80 52.01 -1.70
C ARG A 8 -57.07 51.41 -2.92
N ALA A 9 -55.86 51.88 -3.19
CA ALA A 9 -54.96 51.22 -4.13
C ALA A 9 -54.45 49.91 -3.50
N ALA A 10 -54.78 48.77 -4.10
CA ALA A 10 -54.27 47.47 -3.70
C ALA A 10 -52.88 47.26 -4.33
N LEU A 11 -51.82 47.41 -3.52
CA LEU A 11 -50.47 46.98 -3.89
C LEU A 11 -50.44 45.44 -3.90
N ARG A 12 -50.38 44.84 -5.09
CA ARG A 12 -50.07 43.41 -5.25
C ARG A 12 -48.59 43.21 -4.94
N ALA A 13 -48.29 42.59 -3.81
CA ALA A 13 -46.95 42.09 -3.53
C ALA A 13 -46.62 40.96 -4.52
N SER A 14 -45.64 41.18 -5.39
CA SER A 14 -45.06 40.11 -6.22
C SER A 14 -44.32 39.13 -5.31
N PRO A 15 -44.47 37.80 -5.48
CA PRO A 15 -43.67 36.86 -4.71
C PRO A 15 -42.21 37.02 -5.13
N SER A 16 -41.36 37.39 -4.18
CA SER A 16 -39.91 37.29 -4.35
C SER A 16 -39.59 35.83 -4.63
N ALA A 17 -39.13 35.52 -5.85
CA ALA A 17 -38.69 34.20 -6.21
C ALA A 17 -37.57 33.77 -5.27
N PHE A 18 -37.88 32.86 -4.33
CA PHE A 18 -36.86 32.14 -3.59
C PHE A 18 -36.09 31.32 -4.62
N ARG A 19 -34.90 31.79 -5.00
CA ARG A 19 -33.92 30.96 -5.70
C ARG A 19 -33.56 29.83 -4.76
N ALA A 20 -34.20 28.68 -4.92
CA ALA A 20 -33.68 27.44 -4.35
C ALA A 20 -32.23 27.30 -4.83
N PRO A 21 -31.25 27.03 -3.94
CA PRO A 21 -29.92 26.71 -4.41
C PRO A 21 -30.06 25.46 -5.27
N LEU A 22 -29.72 25.58 -6.55
CA LEU A 22 -29.51 24.42 -7.42
C LEU A 22 -28.42 23.59 -6.73
N GLN A 23 -28.82 22.58 -5.97
CA GLN A 23 -27.91 21.57 -5.47
C GLN A 23 -27.38 20.84 -6.69
N ARG A 24 -26.25 21.32 -7.19
CA ARG A 24 -25.45 20.62 -8.19
C ARG A 24 -25.07 19.31 -7.51
N ARG A 25 -25.64 18.19 -7.98
CA ARG A 25 -25.08 16.87 -7.67
C ARG A 25 -23.68 16.87 -8.26
N GLY A 26 -22.69 17.19 -7.43
CA GLY A 26 -21.31 16.87 -7.77
C GLY A 26 -21.25 15.37 -7.95
N TYR A 27 -20.71 14.90 -9.07
CA TYR A 27 -20.07 13.60 -9.06
C TYR A 27 -19.01 13.67 -7.96
N ALA A 28 -18.90 12.62 -7.14
CA ALA A 28 -17.87 12.55 -6.10
C ALA A 28 -16.55 13.06 -6.69
N ASP A 29 -15.89 14.00 -5.99
CA ASP A 29 -14.51 14.35 -6.32
C ASP A 29 -13.77 13.05 -6.58
N ALA A 30 -13.11 12.93 -7.74
CA ALA A 30 -12.38 11.72 -8.10
C ALA A 30 -11.39 11.45 -6.97
N VAL A 31 -11.72 10.48 -6.12
CA VAL A 31 -10.85 10.07 -5.03
C VAL A 31 -9.58 9.63 -5.73
N ALA A 32 -8.44 10.21 -5.35
CA ALA A 32 -7.19 9.90 -6.03
C ALA A 32 -7.01 8.38 -6.02
N ASP A 33 -7.04 7.74 -7.19
CA ASP A 33 -6.86 6.29 -7.37
C ASP A 33 -5.39 5.87 -7.13
N LYS A 34 -4.63 6.69 -6.40
CA LYS A 34 -3.19 6.59 -6.22
C LYS A 34 -2.85 6.52 -4.73
N ILE A 35 -1.86 5.71 -4.42
CA ILE A 35 -1.24 5.62 -3.10
C ILE A 35 0.19 6.13 -3.18
N LYS A 36 0.62 6.90 -2.18
CA LYS A 36 2.01 7.35 -2.08
C LYS A 36 2.85 6.29 -1.41
N LEU A 37 3.70 5.62 -2.18
CA LEU A 37 4.61 4.61 -1.67
C LEU A 37 5.95 5.23 -1.26
N SER A 38 6.38 4.88 -0.05
CA SER A 38 7.76 5.04 0.41
C SER A 38 8.31 3.66 0.76
N LEU A 39 9.37 3.23 0.08
CA LEU A 39 10.07 1.98 0.34
C LEU A 39 11.49 2.31 0.77
N VAL A 40 11.81 2.04 2.03
CA VAL A 40 13.04 2.50 2.68
C VAL A 40 13.78 1.34 3.31
N LEU A 41 15.08 1.30 3.04
CA LEU A 41 16.08 0.48 3.71
C LEU A 41 16.97 1.39 4.58
N PRO A 42 17.67 0.86 5.59
CA PRO A 42 18.56 1.67 6.42
C PRO A 42 19.68 2.37 5.62
N HIS A 43 20.15 1.76 4.53
CA HIS A 43 21.25 2.27 3.71
C HIS A 43 20.78 2.99 2.43
N GLU A 44 19.57 2.72 1.95
CA GLU A 44 19.05 3.27 0.69
C GLU A 44 17.52 3.47 0.74
N SER A 45 17.00 4.45 0.02
CA SER A 45 15.55 4.64 -0.17
C SER A 45 15.19 4.41 -1.63
N ILE A 46 14.59 3.25 -1.90
CA ILE A 46 14.21 2.80 -3.25
C ILE A 46 13.06 3.66 -3.79
N TYR A 47 12.04 3.92 -2.98
CA TYR A 47 10.93 4.80 -3.32
C TYR A 47 10.77 5.92 -2.29
N LYS A 48 10.55 7.14 -2.78
CA LYS A 48 10.33 8.34 -1.96
C LYS A 48 9.01 8.98 -2.33
N SER A 49 7.95 8.67 -1.57
CA SER A 49 6.61 9.23 -1.75
C SER A 49 6.15 9.27 -3.21
N THR A 50 6.34 8.16 -3.91
CA THR A 50 6.02 8.04 -5.33
C THR A 50 4.58 7.58 -5.49
N ASP A 51 3.85 8.17 -6.43
CA ASP A 51 2.47 7.78 -6.70
C ASP A 51 2.46 6.43 -7.45
N VAL A 52 1.80 5.44 -6.86
CA VAL A 52 1.61 4.10 -7.43
C VAL A 52 0.14 3.71 -7.37
N VAL A 53 -0.27 2.73 -8.17
CA VAL A 53 -1.67 2.31 -8.26
C VAL A 53 -1.97 1.25 -7.20
N GLN A 54 -1.06 0.28 -7.08
CA GLN A 54 -1.23 -0.88 -6.20
C GLN A 54 0.13 -1.40 -5.75
N VAL A 55 0.20 -1.87 -4.50
CA VAL A 55 1.37 -2.53 -3.94
C VAL A 55 0.96 -3.84 -3.30
N ASN A 56 1.49 -4.96 -3.79
CA ASN A 56 1.27 -6.27 -3.19
C ASN A 56 2.43 -6.58 -2.24
N ILE A 57 2.09 -6.87 -0.98
CA ILE A 57 3.05 -7.12 0.09
C ILE A 57 2.82 -8.49 0.75
N PRO A 58 3.90 -9.19 1.15
CA PRO A 58 3.82 -10.43 1.90
C PRO A 58 3.68 -10.12 3.40
N ALA A 59 2.45 -9.95 3.88
CA ALA A 59 2.19 -9.79 5.31
C ALA A 59 2.22 -11.14 6.03
N GLU A 60 2.39 -11.12 7.35
CA GLU A 60 2.38 -12.33 8.17
C GLU A 60 1.04 -13.10 8.07
N SER A 61 -0.06 -12.36 7.97
CA SER A 61 -1.42 -12.87 7.79
C SER A 61 -1.69 -13.43 6.39
N GLY A 62 -0.82 -13.16 5.42
CA GLY A 62 -0.96 -13.57 4.02
C GLY A 62 -0.51 -12.48 3.05
N VAL A 63 -0.68 -12.73 1.74
CA VAL A 63 -0.38 -11.72 0.73
C VAL A 63 -1.54 -10.73 0.63
N MET A 64 -1.25 -9.43 0.75
CA MET A 64 -2.26 -8.37 0.67
C MET A 64 -1.89 -7.34 -0.40
N GLY A 65 -2.91 -6.88 -1.13
CA GLY A 65 -2.80 -5.79 -2.10
C GLY A 65 -3.31 -4.48 -1.51
N VAL A 66 -2.44 -3.49 -1.37
CA VAL A 66 -2.76 -2.17 -0.86
C VAL A 66 -3.01 -1.23 -2.04
N LEU A 67 -4.21 -0.66 -2.09
CA LEU A 67 -4.63 0.34 -3.07
C LEU A 67 -4.92 1.68 -2.36
N ALA A 68 -5.29 2.70 -3.13
CA ALA A 68 -5.72 3.99 -2.60
C ALA A 68 -6.88 3.84 -1.59
N ASN A 69 -6.82 4.62 -0.50
CA ASN A 69 -7.82 4.62 0.58
C ASN A 69 -8.01 3.27 1.28
N HIS A 70 -6.96 2.44 1.35
CA HIS A 70 -6.96 1.25 2.17
C HIS A 70 -7.12 1.58 3.67
N VAL A 71 -7.65 0.63 4.45
CA VAL A 71 -7.81 0.78 5.90
C VAL A 71 -6.43 0.98 6.55
N PRO A 72 -6.26 1.97 7.44
CA PRO A 72 -5.00 2.17 8.15
C PRO A 72 -4.64 0.94 8.98
N SER A 73 -3.46 0.37 8.74
CA SER A 73 -2.98 -0.85 9.38
C SER A 73 -1.47 -0.84 9.53
N ILE A 74 -0.97 -1.61 10.48
CA ILE A 74 0.45 -1.90 10.65
C ILE A 74 0.58 -3.41 10.56
N GLU A 75 1.35 -3.89 9.60
CA GLU A 75 1.53 -5.32 9.34
C GLU A 75 3.01 -5.66 9.35
N GLN A 76 3.34 -6.80 9.97
CA GLN A 76 4.68 -7.38 9.87
C GLN A 76 4.84 -8.07 8.52
N LEU A 77 5.97 -7.85 7.86
CA LEU A 77 6.30 -8.45 6.59
C LEU A 77 7.13 -9.71 6.78
N LYS A 78 6.72 -10.77 6.07
CA LYS A 78 7.51 -11.99 5.90
C LYS A 78 8.56 -11.79 4.79
N PRO A 79 9.66 -12.55 4.80
CA PRO A 79 10.59 -12.59 3.68
C PRO A 79 9.83 -12.99 2.41
N GLY A 80 9.94 -12.22 1.34
CA GLY A 80 9.17 -12.48 0.14
C GLY A 80 9.17 -11.37 -0.90
N LEU A 81 8.38 -11.59 -1.95
CA LEU A 81 8.26 -10.68 -3.08
C LEU A 81 7.26 -9.56 -2.80
N VAL A 82 7.72 -8.32 -3.01
CA VAL A 82 6.87 -7.14 -3.10
C VAL A 82 6.75 -6.73 -4.56
N GLU A 83 5.51 -6.57 -5.01
CA GLU A 83 5.18 -6.16 -6.36
C GLU A 83 4.56 -4.77 -6.32
N ILE A 84 5.11 -3.85 -7.11
CA ILE A 84 4.69 -2.46 -7.20
C ILE A 84 4.19 -2.21 -8.61
N ILE A 85 2.94 -1.78 -8.72
CA ILE A 85 2.28 -1.45 -9.99
C ILE A 85 2.28 0.07 -10.13
N GLU A 86 3.10 0.58 -11.06
CA GLU A 86 3.22 2.00 -11.37
C GLU A 86 2.09 2.46 -12.33
N GLU A 87 1.82 3.77 -12.35
CA GLU A 87 0.78 4.37 -13.21
C GLU A 87 1.00 4.11 -14.71
N SER A 88 2.25 3.97 -15.13
CA SER A 88 2.63 3.67 -16.51
C SER A 88 2.25 2.25 -16.95
N GLY A 89 1.69 1.43 -16.06
CA GLY A 89 1.44 0.00 -16.27
C GLY A 89 2.69 -0.86 -16.10
N GLY A 90 3.81 -0.26 -15.67
CA GLY A 90 5.04 -0.98 -15.34
C GLY A 90 4.91 -1.67 -13.97
N THR A 91 5.24 -2.95 -13.93
CA THR A 91 5.35 -3.72 -12.69
C THR A 91 6.82 -3.83 -12.32
N LYS A 92 7.17 -3.47 -11.08
CA LYS A 92 8.50 -3.70 -10.51
C LYS A 92 8.41 -4.64 -9.32
N GLN A 93 9.37 -5.54 -9.24
CA GLN A 93 9.40 -6.61 -8.25
C GLN A 93 10.68 -6.52 -7.43
N PHE A 94 10.51 -6.54 -6.12
CA PHE A 94 11.61 -6.49 -5.15
C PHE A 94 11.45 -7.64 -4.17
N PHE A 95 12.54 -8.36 -3.91
CA PHE A 95 12.57 -9.31 -2.82
C PHE A 95 13.01 -8.59 -1.55
N LEU A 96 12.21 -8.69 -0.48
CA LEU A 96 12.50 -8.10 0.82
C LEU A 96 12.83 -9.20 1.83
N SER A 97 13.81 -8.96 2.69
CA SER A 97 14.19 -9.88 3.77
C SER A 97 13.14 -9.94 4.90
N GLY A 98 12.23 -8.96 4.96
CA GLY A 98 11.25 -8.77 6.03
C GLY A 98 11.24 -7.32 6.53
N GLY A 99 10.31 -7.00 7.43
CA GLY A 99 10.16 -5.64 7.95
C GLY A 99 8.73 -5.30 8.37
N PHE A 100 8.32 -4.06 8.15
CA PHE A 100 6.99 -3.56 8.49
C PHE A 100 6.39 -2.74 7.34
N ALA A 101 5.10 -2.94 7.10
CA ALA A 101 4.29 -2.09 6.25
C ALA A 101 3.31 -1.29 7.10
N ILE A 102 3.31 0.03 6.90
CA ILE A 102 2.45 0.97 7.62
C ILE A 102 1.58 1.67 6.58
N VAL A 103 0.28 1.39 6.65
CA VAL A 103 -0.75 2.06 5.86
C VAL A 103 -1.31 3.21 6.69
N GLN A 104 -1.14 4.43 6.20
CA GLN A 104 -1.52 5.65 6.88
C GLN A 104 -2.88 6.16 6.34
N PRO A 105 -3.70 6.86 7.15
CA PRO A 105 -5.05 7.31 6.74
C PRO A 105 -5.10 8.29 5.55
N ASP A 106 -3.98 8.90 5.18
CA ASP A 106 -3.85 9.86 4.10
C ASP A 106 -3.42 9.22 2.77
N SER A 107 -3.69 7.92 2.59
CA SER A 107 -3.25 7.13 1.42
C SER A 107 -1.73 7.18 1.21
N GLN A 108 -0.99 7.11 2.31
CA GLN A 108 0.45 6.87 2.29
C GLN A 108 0.74 5.45 2.77
N LEU A 109 1.59 4.74 2.03
CA LEU A 109 2.13 3.44 2.40
C LEU A 109 3.63 3.58 2.62
N SER A 110 4.07 3.28 3.84
CA SER A 110 5.48 3.23 4.20
C SER A 110 5.89 1.78 4.45
N ILE A 111 6.78 1.27 3.61
CA ILE A 111 7.40 -0.04 3.78
C ILE A 111 8.84 0.17 4.24
N ASN A 112 9.15 -0.35 5.42
CA ASN A 112 10.49 -0.37 5.99
C ASN A 112 10.98 -1.81 6.01
N ALA A 113 12.05 -2.10 5.29
CA ALA A 113 12.70 -3.41 5.29
C ALA A 113 14.17 -3.29 5.68
N VAL A 114 14.78 -4.38 6.13
CA VAL A 114 16.21 -4.39 6.48
C VAL A 114 17.05 -4.45 5.20
N GLU A 115 16.78 -5.43 4.36
CA GLU A 115 17.41 -5.62 3.06
C GLU A 115 16.35 -5.80 1.97
N GLY A 116 16.64 -5.29 0.77
CA GLY A 116 15.72 -5.39 -0.37
C GLY A 116 16.42 -5.19 -1.70
N PHE A 117 16.26 -6.14 -2.62
CA PHE A 117 16.92 -6.12 -3.92
C PHE A 117 15.96 -6.54 -5.05
N PRO A 118 16.17 -6.04 -6.29
CA PRO A 118 15.42 -6.52 -7.44
C PRO A 118 15.80 -7.97 -7.78
N LEU A 119 14.88 -8.70 -8.41
CA LEU A 119 15.08 -10.12 -8.74
C LEU A 119 16.31 -10.39 -9.62
N ASP A 120 16.66 -9.45 -10.49
CA ASP A 120 17.78 -9.58 -11.44
C ASP A 120 19.16 -9.67 -10.76
N GLN A 121 19.26 -9.30 -9.48
CA GLN A 121 20.52 -9.34 -8.74
C GLN A 121 20.78 -10.69 -8.04
N PHE A 122 19.80 -11.59 -8.05
CA PHE A 122 19.94 -12.90 -7.40
C PHE A 122 20.38 -13.98 -8.38
N SER A 123 21.28 -14.86 -7.93
CA SER A 123 21.69 -16.05 -8.68
C SER A 123 20.99 -17.29 -8.12
N ALA A 124 20.18 -17.94 -8.96
CA ALA A 124 19.45 -19.16 -8.58
C ALA A 124 20.40 -20.33 -8.18
N GLU A 125 21.62 -20.36 -8.72
CA GLU A 125 22.61 -21.38 -8.36
C GLU A 125 23.17 -21.15 -6.96
N ALA A 126 23.46 -19.90 -6.61
CA ALA A 126 23.96 -19.54 -5.28
C ALA A 126 22.91 -19.82 -4.20
N VAL A 127 21.65 -19.51 -4.48
CA VAL A 127 20.52 -19.76 -3.56
C VAL A 127 20.38 -21.26 -3.27
N LYS A 128 20.44 -22.11 -4.30
CA LYS A 128 20.37 -23.57 -4.12
C LYS A 128 21.55 -24.13 -3.32
N ALA A 129 22.75 -23.58 -3.55
CA ALA A 129 23.92 -23.97 -2.77
C ALA A 129 23.76 -23.61 -1.28
N GLN A 130 23.27 -22.40 -0.98
CA GLN A 130 22.99 -21.94 0.38
C GLN A 130 21.89 -22.75 1.05
N ILE A 131 20.81 -23.11 0.34
CA ILE A 131 19.75 -24.00 0.87
C ILE A 131 20.35 -25.33 1.30
N ALA A 132 21.21 -25.94 0.47
CA ALA A 132 21.83 -27.22 0.79
C ALA A 132 22.79 -27.14 1.99
N GLU A 133 23.41 -25.98 2.24
CA GLU A 133 24.25 -25.73 3.41
C GLU A 133 23.42 -25.54 4.67
N ALA A 134 22.45 -24.62 4.64
CA ALA A 134 21.54 -24.35 5.75
C ALA A 134 20.75 -25.62 6.15
N GLN A 135 20.37 -26.47 5.19
CA GLN A 135 19.67 -27.73 5.45
C GLN A 135 20.56 -28.76 6.17
N LYS A 136 21.88 -28.75 5.95
CA LYS A 136 22.80 -29.62 6.70
C LYS A 136 22.92 -29.18 8.14
N ILE A 137 22.97 -27.87 8.38
CA ILE A 137 23.08 -27.28 9.72
C ILE A 137 21.77 -27.51 10.50
N ALA A 138 20.63 -27.27 9.87
CA ALA A 138 19.31 -27.45 10.49
C ALA A 138 19.01 -28.91 10.91
N ASN A 139 19.56 -29.88 10.17
CA ASN A 139 19.44 -31.31 10.50
C ASN A 139 20.62 -31.84 11.33
N GLY A 140 21.59 -30.99 11.65
CA GLY A 140 22.76 -31.34 12.44
C GLY A 140 22.44 -31.46 13.93
N SER A 141 23.45 -31.83 14.72
CA SER A 141 23.38 -31.94 16.17
C SER A 141 24.11 -30.79 16.87
N GLY A 142 23.94 -29.57 16.34
CA GLY A 142 24.49 -28.32 16.91
C GLY A 142 23.73 -27.84 18.15
N SER A 143 24.02 -26.62 18.60
CA SER A 143 23.25 -26.01 19.68
C SER A 143 21.81 -25.68 19.21
N GLU A 144 20.86 -25.61 20.14
CA GLU A 144 19.47 -25.28 19.79
C GLU A 144 19.35 -23.91 19.10
N GLN A 145 20.26 -22.98 19.41
CA GLN A 145 20.33 -21.66 18.79
C GLN A 145 20.77 -21.76 17.33
N ASP A 146 21.83 -22.51 17.04
CA ASP A 146 22.32 -22.69 15.65
C ASP A 146 21.26 -23.38 14.77
N ILE A 147 20.53 -24.34 15.34
CA ILE A 147 19.44 -25.04 14.64
C ILE A 147 18.28 -24.08 14.38
N ALA A 148 17.97 -23.16 15.30
CA ALA A 148 16.91 -22.17 15.12
C ALA A 148 17.29 -21.13 14.06
N GLU A 149 18.52 -20.64 14.07
CA GLU A 149 19.03 -19.70 13.05
C GLU A 149 19.03 -20.32 11.66
N ALA A 150 19.51 -21.57 11.53
CA ALA A 150 19.49 -22.29 10.25
C ALA A 150 18.08 -22.50 9.71
N LYS A 151 17.07 -22.68 10.58
CA LYS A 151 15.66 -22.78 10.15
C LYS A 151 15.11 -21.46 9.63
N ILE A 152 15.45 -20.33 10.26
CA ILE A 152 15.07 -19.00 9.78
C ILE A 152 15.73 -18.72 8.43
N GLU A 153 17.01 -19.07 8.29
CA GLU A 153 17.74 -18.94 7.03
C GLU A 153 17.10 -19.77 5.92
N LEU A 154 16.73 -21.03 6.20
CA LEU A 154 16.00 -21.87 5.26
C LEU A 154 14.68 -21.26 4.83
N GLU A 155 13.88 -20.71 5.75
CA GLU A 155 12.59 -20.08 5.42
C GLU A 155 12.77 -18.91 4.43
N VAL A 156 13.80 -18.08 4.65
CA VAL A 156 14.13 -16.96 3.75
C VAL A 156 14.56 -17.48 2.38
N LEU A 157 15.46 -18.45 2.34
CA LEU A 157 16.02 -18.99 1.10
C LEU A 157 14.99 -19.76 0.28
N GLU A 158 14.10 -20.52 0.91
CA GLU A 158 12.98 -21.19 0.24
C GLU A 158 12.01 -20.18 -0.38
N SER A 159 11.70 -19.10 0.35
CA SER A 159 10.87 -18.00 -0.15
C SER A 159 11.52 -17.31 -1.35
N LEU A 160 12.84 -17.15 -1.33
CA LEU A 160 13.62 -16.58 -2.42
C LEU A 160 13.66 -17.53 -3.63
N GLU A 161 13.87 -18.83 -3.42
CA GLU A 161 13.82 -19.83 -4.50
C GLU A 161 12.44 -19.88 -5.16
N ALA A 162 11.36 -19.72 -4.38
CA ALA A 162 10.00 -19.64 -4.91
C ALA A 162 9.78 -18.38 -5.77
N ALA A 163 10.43 -17.27 -5.45
CA ALA A 163 10.34 -16.03 -6.21
C ALA A 163 11.18 -16.01 -7.50
N LEU A 164 12.20 -16.88 -7.62
CA LEU A 164 13.07 -16.98 -8.80
C LEU A 164 12.62 -18.02 -9.85
N LYS A 165 11.60 -18.82 -9.55
CA LYS A 165 11.04 -19.84 -10.45
C LYS A 165 10.09 -19.23 -11.48
#